data_AF-A0A2E7L1K6-F1
#
_entry.id   AF-A0A2E7L1K6-F1
#
_cell.length_a   1.000
_cell.length_b   1.000
_cell.length_c   1.000
_cell.angle_alpha   90.00
_cell.angle_beta   90.00
_cell.angle_gamma   90.00
#
_symmetry.space_group_name_H-M   'P 1'
#
loop_
_entity.id
_entity.type
_entity.pdbx_description
1 polymer ?
#
loop_
_entity_poly.entity_id
_entity_poly.type
_entity_poly.pdbx_seq_one_letter_code
_entity_poly.pdbx_strand_id
1 'polypeptide(L)'
;MLTEEPADAQEIIAARASAQDRQTVAVVGRIGGSADPWVKGRAAFSIVDLSLTSCSDMEDHQCKVPWDYCCETDDLAAATALVKIVDAEGKLLQADARQLLKLSELQTVVVRGTAQRDDAGNLTLLASGIFVRR
;
A
#
# COMPACT_ATOMS: atom_id res chain seq x y z
N MET A 1 -3.84 7.05 -12.84
CA MET A 1 -3.03 7.90 -11.94
C MET A 1 -3.85 9.12 -11.59
N LEU A 2 -3.85 9.52 -10.32
CA LEU A 2 -4.41 10.79 -9.88
C LEU A 2 -3.44 11.92 -10.25
N THR A 3 -3.97 13.09 -10.56
CA THR A 3 -3.19 14.28 -10.92
C THR A 3 -2.74 15.08 -9.71
N GLU A 4 -3.43 14.91 -8.59
CA GLU A 4 -3.17 15.58 -7.32
C GLU A 4 -3.28 14.60 -6.15
N GLU A 5 -2.63 14.95 -5.05
CA GLU A 5 -2.70 14.17 -3.83
C GLU A 5 -4.06 14.37 -3.13
N PRO A 6 -4.77 13.31 -2.76
CA PRO A 6 -5.96 13.41 -1.91
C PRO A 6 -5.65 14.09 -0.57
N ALA A 7 -6.32 15.20 -0.28
CA ALA A 7 -6.11 15.98 0.96
C ALA A 7 -6.59 15.27 2.23
N ASP A 8 -7.43 14.25 2.09
CA ASP A 8 -8.03 13.44 3.16
C ASP A 8 -7.32 12.10 3.37
N ALA A 9 -6.11 11.94 2.84
CA ALA A 9 -5.33 10.72 2.99
C ALA A 9 -5.01 10.41 4.46
N GLN A 10 -5.35 9.20 4.89
CA GLN A 10 -5.06 8.68 6.23
C GLN A 10 -3.85 7.73 6.19
N GLU A 11 -3.09 7.67 7.28
CA GLU A 11 -2.08 6.62 7.47
C GLU A 11 -2.77 5.24 7.64
N ILE A 12 -2.07 4.16 7.29
CA ILE A 12 -2.63 2.80 7.24
C ILE A 12 -3.16 2.31 8.59
N ILE A 13 -2.43 2.56 9.68
CA ILE A 13 -2.86 2.17 11.03
C ILE A 13 -4.19 2.87 11.38
N ALA A 14 -4.29 4.17 11.09
CA ALA A 14 -5.51 4.94 11.33
C ALA A 14 -6.67 4.47 10.44
N ALA A 15 -6.40 4.17 9.17
CA ALA A 15 -7.38 3.62 8.25
C ALA A 15 -7.86 2.22 8.70
N ARG A 16 -6.96 1.34 9.15
CA ARG A 16 -7.33 0.03 9.71
C ARG A 16 -8.20 0.15 10.96
N ALA A 17 -7.98 1.15 11.79
CA ALA A 17 -8.79 1.37 12.99
C ALA A 17 -10.19 1.94 12.68
N SER A 18 -10.32 2.80 11.66
CA SER A 18 -11.53 3.61 11.45
C SER A 18 -12.34 3.27 10.20
N ALA A 19 -11.72 2.70 9.15
CA ALA A 19 -12.39 2.45 7.89
C ALA A 19 -13.41 1.31 8.00
N GLN A 20 -14.65 1.62 7.64
CA GLN A 20 -15.74 0.66 7.54
C GLN A 20 -15.64 -0.13 6.23
N ASP A 21 -16.19 -1.35 6.21
CA ASP A 21 -16.30 -2.11 4.97
C ASP A 21 -17.10 -1.32 3.92
N ARG A 22 -16.62 -1.36 2.67
CA ARG A 22 -17.16 -0.61 1.52
C ARG A 22 -17.09 0.92 1.63
N GLN A 23 -16.42 1.47 2.64
CA GLN A 23 -16.18 2.91 2.73
C GLN A 23 -15.22 3.37 1.64
N THR A 24 -15.48 4.52 1.02
CA THR A 24 -14.48 5.18 0.16
C THR A 24 -13.50 5.93 1.04
N VAL A 25 -12.20 5.65 0.86
CA VAL A 25 -11.11 6.22 1.66
C VAL A 25 -9.93 6.60 0.77
N ALA A 26 -9.09 7.49 1.27
CA ALA A 26 -7.74 7.73 0.76
C ALA A 26 -6.73 7.28 1.83
N VAL A 27 -5.73 6.51 1.43
CA VAL A 27 -4.72 5.96 2.34
C VAL A 27 -3.33 6.20 1.78
N VAL A 28 -2.41 6.66 2.61
CA VAL A 28 -0.99 6.82 2.27
C VAL A 28 -0.16 5.70 2.89
N GLY A 29 0.84 5.23 2.14
CA GLY A 29 1.81 4.26 2.63
C GLY A 29 2.97 4.05 1.66
N ARG A 30 3.99 3.32 2.12
CA ARG A 30 5.19 3.00 1.35
C ARG A 30 5.11 1.58 0.81
N ILE A 31 5.42 1.37 -0.47
CA ILE A 31 5.41 0.04 -1.08
C ILE A 31 6.49 -0.84 -0.43
N GLY A 32 6.06 -1.96 0.16
CA GLY A 32 6.92 -2.84 0.96
C GLY A 32 6.15 -3.78 1.86
N GLY A 33 6.78 -4.24 2.94
CA GLY A 33 6.20 -5.11 3.98
C GLY A 33 6.48 -6.60 3.78
N SER A 34 7.23 -6.97 2.73
CA SER A 34 7.76 -8.32 2.53
C SER A 34 8.89 -8.28 1.50
N ALA A 35 9.59 -9.40 1.33
CA ALA A 35 10.66 -9.51 0.33
C ALA A 35 10.18 -9.29 -1.11
N ASP A 36 8.96 -9.72 -1.42
CA ASP A 36 8.28 -9.47 -2.70
C ASP A 36 6.89 -8.87 -2.41
N PRO A 37 6.74 -7.54 -2.39
CA PRO A 37 5.46 -6.90 -2.10
C PRO A 37 4.46 -7.01 -3.27
N TRP A 38 4.85 -7.61 -4.40
CA TRP A 38 4.07 -7.63 -5.63
C TRP A 38 3.27 -8.92 -5.80
N VAL A 39 2.04 -8.80 -6.31
CA VAL A 39 1.25 -9.97 -6.71
C VAL A 39 1.52 -10.27 -8.18
N LYS A 40 2.25 -11.36 -8.46
CA LYS A 40 2.63 -11.76 -9.82
C LYS A 40 1.42 -11.81 -10.77
N GLY A 41 1.52 -11.06 -11.88
CA GLY A 41 0.50 -11.02 -12.93
C GLY A 41 -0.78 -10.26 -12.57
N ARG A 42 -0.82 -9.57 -11.43
CA ARG A 42 -1.96 -8.78 -10.98
C ARG A 42 -1.52 -7.37 -10.61
N ALA A 43 -2.43 -6.42 -10.78
CA ALA A 43 -2.18 -5.05 -10.40
C ALA A 43 -2.46 -4.93 -8.89
N ALA A 44 -1.64 -5.59 -8.08
CA ALA A 44 -1.81 -5.62 -6.65
C ALA A 44 -0.45 -5.70 -5.94
N PHE A 45 -0.36 -5.02 -4.81
CA PHE A 45 0.87 -4.92 -4.02
C PHE A 45 0.56 -4.48 -2.58
N SER A 46 1.47 -4.73 -1.66
CA SER A 46 1.37 -4.26 -0.27
C SER A 46 1.99 -2.88 -0.06
N ILE A 47 1.41 -2.13 0.88
CA ILE A 47 1.94 -0.88 1.39
C ILE A 47 2.01 -0.93 2.92
N VAL A 48 3.01 -0.25 3.49
CA VAL A 48 3.31 -0.17 4.92
C VAL A 48 3.14 1.26 5.40
N ASP A 49 2.64 1.41 6.63
CA ASP A 49 2.45 2.70 7.30
C ASP A 49 3.76 3.50 7.37
N LEU A 50 3.68 4.83 7.20
CA LEU A 50 4.87 5.68 7.18
C LEU A 50 5.52 5.84 8.57
N SER A 51 4.86 5.43 9.64
CA SER A 51 5.43 5.40 10.99
C SER A 51 6.48 4.29 11.19
N LEU A 52 6.46 3.23 10.37
CA LEU A 52 7.44 2.15 10.46
C LEU A 52 8.74 2.55 9.77
N THR A 53 9.86 2.29 10.46
CA THR A 53 11.19 2.58 9.94
C THR A 53 11.64 1.44 9.02
N SER A 54 11.93 1.78 7.76
CA SER A 54 12.56 0.84 6.83
C SER A 54 14.08 0.95 6.92
N CYS A 55 14.79 -0.09 6.48
CA CYS A 55 16.26 -0.03 6.48
C CYS A 55 16.81 1.08 5.57
N SER A 56 16.05 1.56 4.57
CA SER A 56 16.48 2.68 3.72
C SER A 56 16.44 4.04 4.42
N ASP A 57 15.78 4.14 5.58
CA ASP A 57 15.77 5.35 6.40
C ASP A 57 17.01 5.43 7.32
N MET A 58 17.86 4.40 7.33
CA MET A 58 19.05 4.29 8.19
C MET A 58 20.33 4.46 7.36
N GLU A 59 21.07 5.55 7.56
CA GLU A 59 22.23 5.92 6.71
C GLU A 59 23.35 4.87 6.67
N ASP A 60 23.55 4.13 7.77
CA ASP A 60 24.65 3.16 7.91
C ASP A 60 24.23 1.69 7.76
N HIS A 61 23.00 1.42 7.31
CA HIS A 61 22.46 0.06 7.24
C HIS A 61 22.34 -0.47 5.80
N GLN A 62 23.30 -1.30 5.37
CA GLN A 62 23.29 -1.92 4.03
C GLN A 62 22.36 -3.14 3.99
N CYS A 63 21.06 -2.92 3.88
CA CYS A 63 20.10 -3.98 3.61
C CYS A 63 19.93 -4.22 2.10
N LYS A 64 19.90 -5.50 1.68
CA LYS A 64 19.64 -5.87 0.27
C LYS A 64 18.18 -5.68 -0.13
N VAL A 65 17.27 -5.72 0.83
CA VAL A 65 15.81 -5.70 0.64
C VAL A 65 15.21 -4.71 1.64
N PRO A 66 15.55 -3.41 1.58
CA PRO A 66 15.20 -2.45 2.62
C PRO A 66 13.68 -2.23 2.82
N TRP A 67 12.87 -2.64 1.85
CA TRP A 67 11.40 -2.56 1.86
C TRP A 67 10.72 -3.75 2.55
N ASP A 68 11.44 -4.77 3.00
CA ASP A 68 10.83 -5.94 3.65
C ASP A 68 10.50 -5.73 5.14
N TYR A 69 11.05 -4.68 5.74
CA TYR A 69 10.89 -4.35 7.16
C TYR A 69 11.28 -5.52 8.09
N CYS A 70 12.36 -6.25 7.75
CA CYS A 70 12.83 -7.40 8.54
C CYS A 70 13.15 -7.07 10.01
N CYS A 71 13.32 -5.79 10.36
CA CYS A 71 13.57 -5.31 11.72
C CYS A 71 12.30 -4.93 12.50
N GLU A 72 11.13 -4.83 11.84
CA GLU A 72 9.87 -4.33 12.41
C GLU A 72 8.73 -5.36 12.22
N THR A 73 9.05 -6.65 12.27
CA THR A 73 8.13 -7.73 11.86
C THR A 73 6.86 -7.84 12.70
N ASP A 74 6.94 -7.45 13.99
CA ASP A 74 5.82 -7.57 14.93
C ASP A 74 4.70 -6.56 14.62
N ASP A 75 5.06 -5.39 14.09
CA ASP A 75 4.12 -4.30 13.79
C ASP A 75 3.54 -4.38 12.36
N LEU A 76 4.20 -5.12 11.46
CA LEU A 76 3.78 -5.22 10.05
C LEU A 76 2.33 -5.66 9.87
N ALA A 77 1.86 -6.63 10.67
CA ALA A 77 0.48 -7.10 10.57
C ALA A 77 -0.54 -5.98 10.88
N ALA A 78 -0.18 -5.07 11.79
CA ALA A 78 -1.02 -3.95 12.17
C ALA A 78 -0.88 -2.73 11.25
N ALA A 79 0.23 -2.63 10.53
CA ALA A 79 0.65 -1.47 9.73
C ALA A 79 0.64 -1.69 8.21
N THR A 80 0.19 -2.85 7.73
CA THR A 80 0.18 -3.19 6.29
C THR A 80 -1.24 -3.19 5.71
N ALA A 81 -1.37 -2.70 4.48
CA ALA A 81 -2.57 -2.84 3.68
C ALA A 81 -2.26 -3.43 2.29
N LEU A 82 -3.22 -4.18 1.74
CA LEU A 82 -3.13 -4.71 0.37
C LEU A 82 -3.83 -3.76 -0.59
N VAL A 83 -3.15 -3.33 -1.65
CA VAL A 83 -3.72 -2.53 -2.72
C VAL A 83 -4.07 -3.44 -3.89
N LYS A 84 -5.26 -3.29 -4.46
CA LYS A 84 -5.74 -3.96 -5.68
C LYS A 84 -6.26 -2.91 -6.65
N ILE A 85 -5.63 -2.74 -7.81
CA ILE A 85 -6.13 -1.85 -8.84
C ILE A 85 -7.29 -2.52 -9.55
N VAL A 86 -8.43 -1.83 -9.59
CA VAL A 86 -9.66 -2.34 -10.19
C VAL A 86 -10.08 -1.51 -11.40
N ASP A 87 -10.80 -2.13 -12.34
CA ASP A 87 -11.50 -1.43 -13.41
C ASP A 87 -12.79 -0.75 -12.89
N ALA A 88 -13.55 -0.14 -13.80
CA ALA A 88 -14.80 0.56 -13.49
C ALA A 88 -15.87 -0.39 -12.93
N GLU A 89 -15.76 -1.69 -13.18
CA GLU A 89 -16.65 -2.73 -12.67
C GLU A 89 -16.17 -3.30 -11.32
N GLY A 90 -15.07 -2.79 -10.76
CA GLY A 90 -14.49 -3.25 -9.50
C GLY A 90 -13.68 -4.54 -9.63
N LYS A 91 -13.33 -4.96 -10.85
CA LYS A 91 -12.57 -6.19 -11.10
C LYS A 91 -11.08 -5.89 -11.14
N LEU A 92 -10.31 -6.70 -10.40
CA LEU A 92 -8.85 -6.60 -10.32
C LEU A 92 -8.21 -6.81 -11.71
N LEU A 93 -7.39 -5.84 -12.12
CA LEU A 93 -6.67 -5.87 -13.39
C LEU A 93 -5.64 -7.02 -13.43
N GLN A 94 -5.57 -7.68 -14.60
CA GLN A 94 -4.63 -8.78 -14.89
C GLN A 94 -3.38 -8.24 -15.60
N ALA A 95 -2.61 -7.41 -14.90
CA ALA A 95 -1.34 -6.88 -15.38
C ALA A 95 -0.42 -6.61 -14.20
N ASP A 96 0.89 -6.73 -14.38
CA ASP A 96 1.84 -6.41 -13.30
C ASP A 96 1.79 -4.93 -12.92
N ALA A 97 1.62 -4.62 -11.63
CA ALA A 97 1.48 -3.25 -11.14
C ALA A 97 2.70 -2.36 -11.49
N ARG A 98 3.92 -2.92 -11.44
CA ARG A 98 5.16 -2.20 -11.76
C ARG A 98 5.17 -1.78 -13.22
N GLN A 99 4.75 -2.67 -14.10
CA GLN A 99 4.72 -2.39 -15.54
C GLN A 99 3.61 -1.40 -15.90
N LEU A 100 2.42 -1.59 -15.32
CA LEU A 100 1.23 -0.79 -15.59
C LEU A 100 1.37 0.65 -15.09
N LEU A 101 1.89 0.82 -13.87
CA LEU A 101 1.90 2.11 -13.16
C LEU A 101 3.31 2.70 -12.99
N LYS A 102 4.35 2.00 -13.47
CA LYS A 102 5.77 2.40 -13.30
C LYS A 102 6.16 2.57 -11.84
N LEU A 103 5.64 1.69 -10.99
CA LEU A 103 5.91 1.67 -9.56
C LEU A 103 7.15 0.83 -9.23
N SER A 104 7.83 1.19 -8.15
CA SER A 104 8.93 0.45 -7.53
C SER A 104 8.76 0.39 -6.02
N GLU A 105 9.53 -0.48 -5.38
CA GLU A 105 9.62 -0.58 -3.92
C GLU A 105 10.06 0.76 -3.31
N LEU A 106 9.76 0.97 -2.03
CA LEU A 106 10.04 2.19 -1.25
C LEU A 106 9.34 3.46 -1.73
N GLN A 107 8.62 3.45 -2.85
CA GLN A 107 7.82 4.60 -3.24
C GLN A 107 6.66 4.80 -2.26
N THR A 108 6.49 6.05 -1.82
CA THR A 108 5.31 6.48 -1.09
C THR A 108 4.18 6.75 -2.07
N VAL A 109 3.04 6.10 -1.85
CA VAL A 109 1.85 6.23 -2.67
C VAL A 109 0.66 6.64 -1.84
N VAL A 110 -0.22 7.45 -2.42
CA VAL A 110 -1.55 7.76 -1.88
C VAL A 110 -2.58 7.08 -2.76
N VAL A 111 -3.34 6.17 -2.16
CA VAL A 111 -4.29 5.30 -2.81
C VAL A 111 -5.70 5.76 -2.47
N ARG A 112 -6.49 6.10 -3.49
CA ARG A 112 -7.93 6.33 -3.33
C ARG A 112 -8.69 5.12 -3.80
N GLY A 113 -9.62 4.64 -2.98
CA GLY A 113 -10.35 3.43 -3.30
C GLY A 113 -11.43 3.09 -2.28
N THR A 114 -12.01 1.91 -2.47
CA THR A 114 -12.98 1.33 -1.55
C THR A 114 -12.27 0.41 -0.57
N ALA A 115 -12.45 0.65 0.72
CA ALA A 115 -11.98 -0.23 1.77
C ALA A 115 -12.76 -1.55 1.75
N GLN A 116 -12.04 -2.66 1.77
CA GLN A 116 -12.56 -3.99 1.98
C GLN A 116 -11.93 -4.51 3.28
N ARG A 117 -12.79 -4.84 4.25
CA ARG A 117 -12.38 -5.41 5.54
C ARG A 117 -12.67 -6.91 5.55
N ASP A 118 -11.75 -7.69 6.11
CA ASP A 118 -11.98 -9.11 6.37
C ASP A 118 -12.18 -9.38 7.86
N ASP A 119 -12.57 -10.61 8.20
CA ASP A 119 -12.85 -11.04 9.58
C ASP A 119 -11.59 -11.02 10.47
N ALA A 120 -10.40 -11.01 9.87
CA ALA A 120 -9.13 -10.86 10.57
C ALA A 120 -8.74 -9.39 10.80
N GLY A 121 -9.57 -8.45 10.34
CA GLY A 121 -9.34 -7.02 10.48
C GLY A 121 -8.32 -6.45 9.49
N ASN A 122 -7.90 -7.21 8.47
CA ASN A 122 -7.03 -6.69 7.43
C ASN A 122 -7.76 -5.63 6.60
N LEU A 123 -6.97 -4.74 6.00
CA LEU A 123 -7.46 -3.72 5.09
C LEU A 123 -6.95 -4.03 3.69
N THR A 124 -7.89 -4.23 2.76
CA THR A 124 -7.62 -4.23 1.33
C THR A 124 -8.23 -2.97 0.71
N LEU A 125 -7.50 -2.29 -0.15
CA LEU A 125 -7.96 -1.14 -0.90
C LEU A 125 -8.25 -1.56 -2.34
N LEU A 126 -9.52 -1.51 -2.73
CA LEU A 126 -9.92 -1.60 -4.14
C LEU A 126 -9.69 -0.22 -4.77
N ALA A 127 -8.49 -0.04 -5.30
CA ALA A 127 -7.98 1.24 -5.76
C ALA A 127 -8.59 1.63 -7.10
N SER A 128 -9.28 2.77 -7.10
CA SER A 128 -9.75 3.46 -8.30
C SER A 128 -8.77 4.54 -8.76
N GLY A 129 -7.84 4.96 -7.89
CA GLY A 129 -6.81 5.93 -8.21
C GLY A 129 -5.58 5.82 -7.32
N ILE A 130 -4.42 6.14 -7.89
CA ILE A 130 -3.13 6.20 -7.19
C ILE A 130 -2.41 7.49 -7.55
N PHE A 131 -1.85 8.15 -6.54
CA PHE A 131 -0.88 9.23 -6.64
C PHE A 131 0.47 8.73 -6.09
N VAL A 132 1.58 9.04 -6.76
CA VAL A 132 2.93 8.76 -6.23
C VAL A 132 3.45 10.05 -5.60
N ARG A 133 3.67 10.04 -4.29
CA ARG A 133 4.19 11.20 -3.54
C ARG A 133 5.69 11.34 -3.85
N ARG A 134 6.09 12.54 -4.27
CA ARG A 134 7.48 12.87 -4.66
C ARG A 134 8.25 13.48 -3.51
#